data_AF-A0A351DE30-F1
#
_entry.id   AF-A0A351DE30-F1
#
_cell.length_a   1.000
_cell.length_b   1.000
_cell.length_c   1.000
_cell.angle_alpha   90.00
_cell.angle_beta   90.00
_cell.angle_gamma   90.00
#
_symmetry.space_group_name_H-M   'P 1'
#
loop_
_entity.id
_entity.type
_entity.pdbx_description
1 polymer ?
#
loop_
_entity_poly.entity_id
_entity_poly.type
_entity_poly.pdbx_seq_one_letter_code
_entity_poly.pdbx_strand_id
1 'polypeptide(L)' 'DQNHGFDNKELPIGKQTKPEEPVRIGWGSWIGTNSVVLPGVTIGKQVTVGAGSIVTSDLPDHCVAVGSPARVIQQF' A
#
# COMPACT_ATOMS: atom_id res chain seq x y z
N ASP A 1 -9.14 10.44 -6.70
CA ASP A 1 -8.30 11.20 -5.78
C ASP A 1 -7.72 10.22 -4.77
N GLN A 2 -6.39 10.12 -4.66
CA GLN A 2 -5.72 9.12 -3.83
C GLN A 2 -5.18 9.69 -2.51
N ASN A 3 -5.17 11.02 -2.34
CA ASN A 3 -4.52 11.61 -1.18
C ASN A 3 -5.26 12.86 -0.69
N HIS A 4 -5.57 12.91 0.60
CA HIS A 4 -6.17 14.05 1.25
C HIS A 4 -5.74 14.12 2.72
N GLY A 5 -5.65 15.34 3.24
CA GLY A 5 -5.51 15.60 4.66
C GLY A 5 -6.87 15.56 5.37
N PHE A 6 -6.87 15.28 6.67
CA PHE A 6 -8.04 15.42 7.54
C PHE A 6 -7.71 16.12 8.86
N ASP A 7 -6.50 16.70 8.95
CA ASP A 7 -5.94 17.21 10.19
C ASP A 7 -6.44 18.62 10.53
N ASN A 8 -6.87 19.40 9.52
CA ASN A 8 -7.40 20.75 9.71
C ASN A 8 -8.94 20.78 9.58
N LYS A 9 -9.64 21.00 10.70
CA LYS A 9 -11.12 21.02 10.75
C LYS A 9 -11.75 22.25 10.07
N GLU A 10 -10.97 23.30 9.82
CA GLU A 10 -11.45 24.56 9.21
C GLU A 10 -11.40 24.53 7.67
N LEU A 11 -10.71 23.54 7.08
CA LEU A 11 -10.59 23.40 5.63
C LEU A 11 -11.43 22.22 5.14
N PRO A 12 -12.17 22.34 4.01
CA PRO A 12 -12.78 21.19 3.35
C PRO A 12 -11.73 20.11 3.06
N ILE A 13 -12.08 18.82 3.20
CA ILE A 13 -11.15 17.70 2.97
C ILE A 13 -10.46 17.80 1.60
N GLY A 14 -11.20 18.15 0.54
CA GLY A 14 -10.63 18.32 -0.81
C GLY A 14 -9.68 19.52 -0.98
N LYS A 15 -9.49 20.35 0.05
CA LYS A 15 -8.49 21.43 0.10
C LYS A 15 -7.31 21.10 1.02
N GLN A 16 -7.27 19.89 1.56
CA GLN A 16 -6.19 19.42 2.42
C GLN A 16 -5.41 18.34 1.67
N THR A 17 -4.09 18.46 1.63
CA THR A 17 -3.20 17.48 0.99
C THR A 17 -2.28 16.84 2.01
N LYS A 18 -1.84 15.61 1.75
CA LYS A 18 -0.74 14.97 2.47
C LYS A 18 0.45 14.79 1.53
N PRO A 19 1.68 14.69 2.05
CA PRO A 19 2.84 14.37 1.23
C PRO A 19 2.61 13.09 0.43
N GLU A 20 3.02 13.10 -0.84
CA GLU A 20 3.12 11.88 -1.64
C GLU A 20 4.53 11.32 -1.49
N GLU A 21 4.62 10.09 -1.00
CA GLU A 21 5.88 9.36 -0.91
C GLU A 21 5.92 8.23 -1.94
N PRO A 22 7.08 7.98 -2.57
CA PRO A 22 7.19 6.97 -3.60
C PRO A 22 6.94 5.57 -3.04
N VAL A 23 6.16 4.78 -3.77
CA VAL A 23 6.05 3.34 -3.55
C VAL A 23 7.31 2.65 -4.07
N ARG A 24 7.86 1.72 -3.28
CA ARG A 24 9.02 0.90 -3.67
C ARG A 24 8.58 -0.56 -3.76
N ILE A 25 8.83 -1.20 -4.90
CA ILE A 25 8.48 -2.61 -5.12
C ILE A 25 9.76 -3.39 -5.40
N GLY A 26 10.05 -4.35 -4.53
CA GLY A 26 11.22 -5.21 -4.63
C GLY A 26 11.17 -6.14 -5.85
N TRP A 27 12.36 -6.57 -6.27
CA TRP A 27 12.53 -7.46 -7.42
C TRP A 27 11.76 -8.76 -7.25
N GLY A 28 11.14 -9.24 -8.34
CA GLY A 28 10.43 -10.52 -8.38
C GLY A 28 9.07 -10.53 -7.66
N SER A 29 8.58 -9.38 -7.18
CA SER A 29 7.28 -9.28 -6.54
C SER A 29 6.13 -9.27 -7.55
N TRP A 30 5.04 -9.94 -7.20
CA TRP A 30 3.82 -10.03 -7.99
C TRP A 30 2.70 -9.22 -7.32
N ILE A 31 2.11 -8.29 -8.06
CA ILE A 31 0.99 -7.48 -7.60
C ILE A 31 -0.29 -7.96 -8.28
N GLY A 32 -1.17 -8.59 -7.51
CA GLY A 32 -2.43 -9.09 -8.01
C GLY A 32 -3.31 -7.99 -8.59
N THR A 33 -4.11 -8.33 -9.60
CA THR A 33 -5.02 -7.39 -10.27
C THR A 33 -5.90 -6.62 -9.28
N ASN A 34 -6.20 -5.37 -9.60
CA ASN A 34 -7.04 -4.48 -8.78
C ASN A 34 -6.52 -4.27 -7.33
N SER A 35 -5.23 -4.48 -7.07
CA SER A 35 -4.64 -4.11 -5.79
C SER A 35 -4.34 -2.60 -5.76
N VAL A 36 -4.44 -2.01 -4.57
CA VAL A 36 -4.05 -0.63 -4.28
C VAL A 36 -2.86 -0.66 -3.32
N VAL A 37 -1.80 0.07 -3.66
CA VAL A 37 -0.64 0.27 -2.77
C VAL A 37 -0.62 1.74 -2.37
N LEU A 38 -0.72 2.02 -1.07
CA LEU A 38 -0.75 3.39 -0.58
C LEU A 38 0.63 4.06 -0.69
N PRO A 39 0.68 5.40 -0.80
CA PRO A 39 1.93 6.16 -0.83
C PRO A 39 2.87 5.81 0.34
N GLY A 40 4.17 5.82 0.07
CA GLY A 40 5.22 5.54 1.06
C GLY A 40 5.50 4.07 1.36
N VAL A 41 4.62 3.15 0.93
CA VAL A 41 4.81 1.71 1.18
C VAL A 41 6.02 1.14 0.45
N THR A 42 6.81 0.35 1.17
CA THR A 42 7.84 -0.52 0.63
C THR A 42 7.37 -1.98 0.65
N ILE A 43 7.28 -2.57 -0.55
CA ILE A 43 7.07 -4.00 -0.74
C ILE A 43 8.45 -4.64 -0.96
N GLY A 44 8.80 -5.62 -0.14
CA GLY A 44 10.05 -6.39 -0.26
C GLY A 44 10.19 -7.15 -1.58
N LYS A 45 11.29 -7.92 -1.71
CA LYS A 45 11.55 -8.77 -2.88
C LYS A 45 10.74 -10.07 -2.80
N GLN A 46 10.34 -10.58 -3.97
CA GLN A 46 9.65 -11.87 -4.10
C GLN A 46 8.36 -11.95 -3.25
N VAL A 47 7.63 -10.84 -3.14
CA VAL A 47 6.35 -10.76 -2.43
C VAL A 47 5.20 -11.04 -3.38
N THR A 48 4.21 -11.82 -2.94
CA THR A 48 2.94 -11.98 -3.66
C THR A 48 1.84 -11.21 -2.95
N VAL A 49 1.29 -10.17 -3.60
CA VAL A 49 0.09 -9.47 -3.15
C VAL A 49 -1.12 -10.06 -3.87
N GLY A 50 -2.10 -10.58 -3.13
CA GLY A 50 -3.33 -11.13 -3.70
C GLY A 50 -4.17 -10.07 -4.40
N ALA A 51 -4.98 -10.49 -5.39
CA ALA A 51 -5.87 -9.57 -6.11
C ALA A 51 -6.84 -8.82 -5.17
N GLY A 52 -7.13 -7.56 -5.49
CA GLY A 52 -8.05 -6.71 -4.71
C GLY A 52 -7.52 -6.27 -3.35
N SER A 53 -6.22 -6.45 -3.05
CA SER A 53 -5.66 -6.10 -1.75
C SER A 53 -5.39 -4.60 -1.62
N ILE A 54 -5.54 -4.05 -0.41
CA ILE A 54 -5.18 -2.66 -0.08
C ILE A 54 -3.95 -2.67 0.84
N VAL A 55 -2.78 -2.44 0.28
CA VAL A 55 -1.51 -2.44 1.02
C VAL A 55 -1.30 -1.09 1.68
N THR A 56 -1.50 -1.06 3.00
CA THR A 56 -1.43 0.15 3.82
C THR A 56 -0.14 0.30 4.63
N SER A 57 0.75 -0.69 4.57
CA SER A 57 1.99 -0.77 5.34
C SER A 57 3.01 -1.63 4.62
N ASP A 58 4.29 -1.45 4.97
CA ASP A 58 5.39 -2.22 4.39
C ASP A 58 5.17 -3.73 4.48
N LEU A 59 5.61 -4.44 3.44
CA LEU A 59 5.59 -5.90 3.36
C LEU A 59 7.03 -6.42 3.35
N PRO A 60 7.37 -7.40 4.20
CA PRO A 60 8.71 -7.96 4.23
C PRO A 60 8.99 -8.80 2.97
N ASP A 61 10.26 -9.04 2.69
CA ASP A 61 10.71 -9.99 1.65
C ASP A 61 10.04 -11.37 1.80
N HIS A 62 9.86 -12.08 0.69
CA HIS A 62 9.43 -13.48 0.63
C HIS A 62 8.14 -13.77 1.41
N CYS A 63 7.09 -12.99 1.15
CA CYS A 63 5.80 -13.17 1.82
C CYS A 63 4.61 -13.18 0.86
N VAL A 64 3.49 -13.73 1.33
CA VAL A 64 2.18 -13.61 0.67
C VAL A 64 1.30 -12.72 1.54
N ALA A 65 0.76 -11.65 0.96
CA ALA A 65 -0.13 -10.72 1.65
C ALA A 65 -1.45 -10.55 0.90
N VAL A 66 -2.57 -10.53 1.63
CA VAL A 66 -3.92 -10.42 1.05
C VAL A 66 -4.83 -9.53 1.90
N GLY A 67 -5.88 -8.99 1.28
CA GLY A 67 -7.01 -8.35 1.97
C GLY A 67 -6.97 -6.83 2.01
N SER A 68 -7.95 -6.25 2.71
CA SER A 68 -8.12 -4.81 2.89
C SER A 68 -8.43 -4.51 4.36
N PRO A 69 -7.44 -4.10 5.18
CA PRO A 69 -6.04 -3.87 4.79
C PRO A 69 -5.27 -5.17 4.57
N ALA A 70 -4.25 -5.15 3.71
CA ALA A 70 -3.44 -6.31 3.39
C ALA A 70 -2.69 -6.81 4.63
N ARG A 71 -2.70 -8.13 4.85
CA ARG A 71 -1.99 -8.80 5.94
C ARG A 71 -1.18 -9.95 5.39
N VAL A 72 0.03 -10.13 5.92
CA VAL A 72 0.87 -11.29 5.61
C VAL A 72 0.17 -12.55 6.14
N ILE A 73 -0.08 -13.50 5.26
CA ILE A 73 -0.68 -14.80 5.58
C ILE A 73 0.34 -15.94 5.51
N GLN A 74 1.50 -15.71 4.90
CA GLN A 74 2.58 -16.68 4.77
C GLN A 74 3.93 -15.98 4.56
N GLN A 75 5.01 -16.55 5.11
CA GLN A 75 6.42 -16.22 4.81
C GLN A 75 7.13 -17.49 4.33
N PHE A 76 8.11 -17.36 3.45
CA PHE A 76 8.84 -18.49 2.84
C PHE A 76 10.31 -18.17 2.53
#